data_AF-W4SBI8-F1
#
_entry.id   AF-W4SBI8-F1
#
_cell.length_a   1.000
_cell.length_b   1.000
_cell.length_c   1.000
_cell.angle_alpha   90.00
_cell.angle_beta   90.00
_cell.angle_gamma   90.00
#
_symmetry.space_group_name_H-M   'P 1'
#
loop_
_entity.id
_entity.type
_entity.pdbx_description
1 polymer ?
#
loop_
_entity_poly.entity_id
_entity_poly.type
_entity_poly.pdbx_seq_one_letter_code
_entity_poly.pdbx_strand_id
1 'polypeptide(L)'
;ATAATLDFAAVMAAASRVYAPFDKQYPGASARMLNAARSAWAWAQQHPDVIYRQPDDVRTGGYDDAQVNDEFAWAAAELYVSTREDGFYDAMIARNVPASVPGWSNVGGLAWMSLAEHRDTLTPHADRARIAGEITGLAQRLADEWQASPWRLAMTDTDFVWGSNAVVLNRAMMLMQGYRLTRQRPYLDAAQSQLDYILGRNPLGLSFVTGVGLRSPMHIHHRPSEADGIDAPVPGWLAGGPQPGQQDAKDCKVAYPSRLPALSYLDNTCSYASNEVAINWNAPLVYVSAAIQASTR
;
A
#
# COMPACT_ATOMS: atom_id res chain seq x y z
N ALA A 1 13.38 4.27 15.15
CA ALA A 1 14.13 4.19 13.89
C ALA A 1 13.67 5.32 12.98
N THR A 2 14.53 5.78 12.06
CA THR A 2 14.25 6.92 11.19
C THR A 2 13.02 6.70 10.31
N ALA A 3 12.88 5.51 9.69
CA ALA A 3 11.70 5.14 8.91
C ALA A 3 10.40 5.31 9.72
N ALA A 4 10.30 4.66 10.88
CA ALA A 4 9.12 4.75 11.76
C ALA A 4 8.78 6.19 12.17
N THR A 5 9.79 7.03 12.44
CA THR A 5 9.56 8.44 12.80
C THR A 5 9.04 9.25 11.62
N LEU A 6 9.53 8.99 10.41
CA LEU A 6 9.11 9.67 9.19
C LEU A 6 7.72 9.23 8.73
N ASP A 7 7.41 7.93 8.78
CA ASP A 7 6.06 7.41 8.53
C ASP A 7 5.05 8.02 9.51
N PHE A 8 5.42 8.10 10.79
CA PHE A 8 4.60 8.78 11.79
C PHE A 8 4.40 10.26 11.43
N ALA A 9 5.44 10.96 10.99
CA ALA A 9 5.33 12.35 10.57
C ALA A 9 4.37 12.51 9.39
N ALA A 10 4.49 11.65 8.38
CA ALA A 10 3.64 11.64 7.19
C ALA A 10 2.16 11.39 7.55
N VAL A 11 1.89 10.33 8.31
CA VAL A 11 0.52 9.96 8.71
C VAL A 11 -0.09 11.00 9.64
N MET A 12 0.66 11.58 10.58
CA MET A 12 0.14 12.64 11.45
C MET A 12 -0.16 13.93 10.67
N ALA A 13 0.68 14.31 9.70
CA ALA A 13 0.40 15.44 8.82
C ALA A 13 -0.86 15.19 7.98
N ALA A 14 -1.01 14.01 7.36
CA ALA A 14 -2.22 13.63 6.62
C ALA A 14 -3.47 13.63 7.51
N ALA A 15 -3.39 12.99 8.69
CA ALA A 15 -4.49 12.89 9.64
C ALA A 15 -4.91 14.28 10.16
N SER A 16 -3.96 15.21 10.35
CA SER A 16 -4.28 16.58 10.75
C SER A 16 -5.25 17.26 9.78
N ARG A 17 -5.07 17.04 8.47
CA ARG A 17 -5.96 17.57 7.41
C ARG A 17 -7.32 16.88 7.45
N VAL A 18 -7.35 15.56 7.63
CA VAL A 18 -8.60 14.77 7.70
C VAL A 18 -9.46 15.18 8.91
N TYR A 19 -8.83 15.45 10.06
CA TYR A 19 -9.53 15.79 11.30
C TYR A 19 -9.87 17.29 11.44
N ALA A 20 -9.28 18.18 10.63
CA ALA A 20 -9.52 19.63 10.73
C ALA A 20 -11.01 20.02 10.62
N PRO A 21 -11.82 19.44 9.70
CA PRO A 21 -13.25 19.75 9.62
C PRO A 21 -14.07 19.26 10.83
N PHE A 22 -13.50 18.39 11.68
CA PHE A 22 -14.17 17.74 12.81
C PHE A 22 -13.69 18.26 14.17
N ASP A 23 -13.12 19.47 14.23
CA ASP A 23 -12.59 20.04 15.49
C ASP A 23 -13.67 20.15 16.59
N LYS A 24 -14.95 20.35 16.22
CA LYS A 24 -16.05 20.34 17.20
C LYS A 24 -16.20 18.99 17.91
N GLN A 25 -15.99 17.89 17.21
CA GLN A 25 -16.09 16.51 17.73
C GLN A 25 -14.78 16.06 18.37
N TYR A 26 -13.64 16.53 17.83
CA TYR A 26 -12.30 16.19 18.27
C TYR A 26 -11.45 17.44 18.55
N PRO A 27 -11.76 18.21 19.61
CA PRO A 27 -11.11 19.50 19.86
C PRO A 27 -9.59 19.41 19.93
N GLY A 28 -8.93 20.22 19.08
CA GLY A 28 -7.48 20.34 19.00
C GLY A 28 -6.77 19.10 18.43
N ALA A 29 -7.49 18.08 17.95
CA ALA A 29 -6.87 16.87 17.44
C ALA A 29 -6.02 17.16 16.19
N SER A 30 -6.56 17.96 15.26
CA SER A 30 -5.82 18.39 14.06
C SER A 30 -4.51 19.10 14.42
N ALA A 31 -4.56 20.11 15.31
CA ALA A 31 -3.37 20.86 15.74
C ALA A 31 -2.35 19.97 16.46
N ARG A 32 -2.79 19.06 17.35
CA ARG A 32 -1.89 18.11 18.02
C ARG A 32 -1.16 17.21 17.04
N MET A 33 -1.87 16.67 16.04
CA MET A 33 -1.26 15.81 15.01
C MET A 33 -0.25 16.58 14.15
N LEU A 34 -0.58 17.79 13.70
CA LEU A 34 0.36 18.59 12.91
C LEU A 34 1.63 18.95 13.71
N ASN A 35 1.48 19.28 15.00
CA ASN A 35 2.62 19.54 15.87
C ASN A 35 3.48 18.26 16.05
N ALA A 36 2.85 17.11 16.27
CA ALA A 36 3.55 15.83 16.38
C ALA A 36 4.32 15.50 15.09
N ALA A 37 3.74 15.77 13.92
CA ALA A 37 4.40 15.58 12.63
C ALA A 37 5.65 16.46 12.49
N ARG A 38 5.57 17.74 12.85
CA ARG A 38 6.73 18.66 12.82
C ARG A 38 7.82 18.23 13.80
N SER A 39 7.47 17.80 15.01
CA SER A 39 8.44 17.31 15.99
C SER A 39 9.16 16.04 15.49
N ALA A 40 8.42 15.11 14.90
CA ALA A 40 8.98 13.90 14.32
C ALA A 40 9.92 14.21 13.14
N TRP A 41 9.52 15.09 12.23
CA TRP A 41 10.38 15.58 11.14
C TRP A 41 11.66 16.25 11.65
N ALA A 42 11.54 17.13 12.66
CA ALA A 42 12.70 17.79 13.25
C ALA A 42 13.68 16.79 13.89
N TRP A 43 13.18 15.77 14.56
CA TRP A 43 14.00 14.68 15.10
C TRP A 43 14.70 13.90 13.98
N ALA A 44 13.97 13.52 12.92
CA ALA A 44 14.50 12.72 11.83
C ALA A 44 15.60 13.46 11.05
N GLN A 45 15.50 14.78 10.88
CA GLN A 45 16.57 15.58 10.28
C GLN A 45 17.87 15.53 11.09
N GLN A 46 17.79 15.43 12.42
CA GLN A 46 18.96 15.31 13.30
C GLN A 46 19.47 13.86 13.42
N HIS A 47 18.64 12.89 13.05
CA HIS A 47 18.91 11.45 13.16
C HIS A 47 18.56 10.72 11.85
N PRO A 48 19.21 11.06 10.73
CA PRO A 48 18.79 10.62 9.40
C PRO A 48 19.08 9.15 9.09
N ASP A 49 19.83 8.45 9.95
CA ASP A 49 20.39 7.12 9.70
C ASP A 49 20.24 6.15 10.90
N VAL A 50 19.28 6.40 11.79
CA VAL A 50 18.94 5.48 12.89
C VAL A 50 18.08 4.34 12.35
N ILE A 51 18.73 3.41 11.65
CA ILE A 51 18.11 2.25 11.01
C ILE A 51 17.68 1.22 12.06
N TYR A 52 16.47 0.70 11.92
CA TYR A 52 15.99 -0.37 12.79
C TYR A 52 16.83 -1.62 12.59
N ARG A 53 17.17 -2.26 13.71
CA ARG A 53 17.76 -3.60 13.72
C ARG A 53 17.02 -4.39 14.76
N GLN A 54 16.43 -5.50 14.35
CA GLN A 54 15.69 -6.35 15.27
C GLN A 54 16.61 -6.83 16.42
N PRO A 55 16.23 -6.59 17.68
CA PRO A 55 16.99 -7.10 18.82
C PRO A 55 17.01 -8.64 18.87
N ASP A 56 18.09 -9.21 19.38
CA ASP A 56 18.31 -10.67 19.41
C ASP A 56 17.27 -11.45 20.23
N ASP A 57 16.57 -10.79 21.16
CA ASP A 57 15.52 -11.37 22.01
C ASP A 57 14.11 -11.20 21.43
N VAL A 58 13.95 -10.45 20.33
CA VAL A 58 12.66 -10.24 19.66
C VAL A 58 12.48 -11.25 18.52
N ARG A 59 11.29 -11.84 18.41
CA ARG A 59 10.94 -12.88 17.42
C ARG A 59 9.71 -12.54 16.56
N THR A 60 9.19 -11.32 16.67
CA THR A 60 8.09 -10.80 15.83
C THR A 60 8.60 -10.38 14.44
N GLY A 61 7.72 -9.89 13.56
CA GLY A 61 8.14 -9.36 12.26
C GLY A 61 9.13 -8.19 12.41
N GLY A 62 10.24 -8.23 11.66
CA GLY A 62 11.31 -7.23 11.74
C GLY A 62 10.96 -5.91 11.05
N TYR A 63 10.25 -5.96 9.91
CA TYR A 63 10.00 -4.78 9.05
C TYR A 63 11.30 -4.01 8.78
N ASP A 64 12.37 -4.74 8.48
CA ASP A 64 13.68 -4.15 8.26
C ASP A 64 13.70 -3.35 6.96
N ASP A 65 14.13 -2.10 7.05
CA ASP A 65 14.40 -1.23 5.91
C ASP A 65 15.66 -0.41 6.20
N ALA A 66 16.55 -0.34 5.20
CA ALA A 66 17.83 0.36 5.28
C ALA A 66 17.88 1.62 4.39
N GLN A 67 16.81 1.95 3.66
CA GLN A 67 16.76 3.06 2.72
C GLN A 67 15.61 4.01 3.07
N VAL A 68 15.91 5.09 3.78
CA VAL A 68 14.87 5.97 4.32
C VAL A 68 14.56 7.22 3.48
N ASN A 69 15.07 7.28 2.24
CA ASN A 69 14.97 8.49 1.42
C ASN A 69 13.54 8.76 0.96
N ASP A 70 12.78 7.71 0.70
CA ASP A 70 11.40 7.78 0.30
C ASP A 70 10.46 8.08 1.47
N GLU A 71 10.75 7.64 2.69
CA GLU A 71 10.06 8.08 3.92
C GLU A 71 10.32 9.58 4.16
N PHE A 72 11.54 10.05 3.92
CA PHE A 72 11.84 11.48 3.97
C PHE A 72 11.02 12.24 2.92
N ALA A 73 10.92 11.70 1.69
CA ALA A 73 10.12 12.31 0.63
C ALA A 73 8.62 12.34 1.00
N TRP A 74 8.08 11.26 1.55
CA TRP A 74 6.68 11.17 1.94
C TRP A 74 6.34 12.10 3.12
N ALA A 75 7.14 12.09 4.19
CA ALA A 75 6.95 12.99 5.32
C ALA A 75 7.01 14.47 4.90
N ALA A 76 7.97 14.82 4.05
CA ALA A 76 8.11 16.16 3.51
C ALA A 76 6.90 16.55 2.63
N ALA A 77 6.45 15.67 1.74
CA ALA A 77 5.27 15.92 0.92
C ALA A 77 4.01 16.17 1.77
N GLU A 78 3.78 15.35 2.79
CA GLU A 78 2.61 15.49 3.66
C GLU A 78 2.65 16.78 4.49
N LEU A 79 3.83 17.16 5.00
CA LEU A 79 4.03 18.43 5.69
C LEU A 79 3.85 19.61 4.74
N TYR A 80 4.36 19.53 3.52
CA TYR A 80 4.16 20.56 2.50
C TYR A 80 2.67 20.75 2.19
N VAL A 81 1.93 19.67 1.93
CA VAL A 81 0.49 19.74 1.66
C VAL A 81 -0.28 20.34 2.83
N SER A 82 0.11 20.01 4.06
CA SER A 82 -0.59 20.46 5.28
C SER A 82 -0.31 21.91 5.65
N THR A 83 0.89 22.41 5.32
CA THR A 83 1.41 23.67 5.88
C THR A 83 1.62 24.75 4.83
N ARG A 84 1.78 24.35 3.56
CA ARG A 84 2.14 25.22 2.43
C ARG A 84 3.51 25.89 2.58
N GLU A 85 4.37 25.36 3.44
CA GLU A 85 5.76 25.83 3.58
C GLU A 85 6.64 25.20 2.51
N ASP A 86 7.08 26.02 1.56
CA ASP A 86 7.84 25.61 0.36
C ASP A 86 9.12 24.82 0.67
N GLY A 87 9.75 25.07 1.82
CA GLY A 87 10.94 24.33 2.26
C GLY A 87 10.72 22.82 2.42
N PHE A 88 9.50 22.37 2.70
CA PHE A 88 9.18 20.94 2.71
C PHE A 88 9.11 20.37 1.28
N TYR A 89 8.61 21.12 0.31
CA TYR A 89 8.64 20.70 -1.09
C TYR A 89 10.09 20.60 -1.58
N ASP A 90 10.93 21.58 -1.26
CA ASP A 90 12.36 21.54 -1.59
C ASP A 90 13.06 20.33 -0.96
N ALA A 91 12.76 20.05 0.32
CA ALA A 91 13.31 18.89 1.03
C ALA A 91 12.89 17.56 0.39
N MET A 92 11.64 17.44 -0.08
CA MET A 92 11.19 16.28 -0.84
C MET A 92 11.96 16.14 -2.15
N ILE A 93 12.02 17.20 -2.96
CA ILE A 93 12.65 17.17 -4.28
C ILE A 93 14.15 16.86 -4.19
N ALA A 94 14.82 17.35 -3.15
CA ALA A 94 16.24 17.06 -2.89
C ALA A 94 16.53 15.57 -2.65
N ARG A 95 15.55 14.76 -2.26
CA ARG A 95 15.71 13.30 -2.09
C ARG A 95 15.78 12.53 -3.41
N ASN A 96 15.38 13.15 -4.52
CA ASN A 96 15.39 12.54 -5.86
C ASN A 96 14.64 11.18 -5.92
N VAL A 97 13.50 11.07 -5.23
CA VAL A 97 12.66 9.87 -5.21
C VAL A 97 11.55 10.00 -6.26
N PRO A 98 11.52 9.16 -7.33
CA PRO A 98 10.46 9.18 -8.33
C PRO A 98 9.17 8.51 -7.82
N ALA A 99 8.07 8.63 -8.56
CA ALA A 99 6.87 7.85 -8.25
C ALA A 99 7.10 6.35 -8.46
N SER A 100 6.76 5.57 -7.44
CA SER A 100 6.82 4.11 -7.40
C SER A 100 5.45 3.52 -7.06
N VAL A 101 5.29 2.21 -7.26
CA VAL A 101 4.19 1.47 -6.64
C VAL A 101 4.49 1.41 -5.14
N PRO A 102 3.63 1.94 -4.27
CA PRO A 102 3.93 1.98 -2.84
C PRO A 102 3.88 0.58 -2.22
N GLY A 103 4.70 0.38 -1.19
CA GLY A 103 4.74 -0.78 -0.32
C GLY A 103 5.16 -0.34 1.09
N TRP A 104 5.20 -1.27 2.05
CA TRP A 104 5.57 -0.91 3.42
C TRP A 104 7.02 -0.46 3.57
N SER A 105 7.92 -0.89 2.68
CA SER A 105 9.34 -0.51 2.64
C SER A 105 9.69 0.43 1.47
N ASN A 106 8.67 0.94 0.76
CA ASN A 106 8.85 1.90 -0.32
C ASN A 106 7.62 2.80 -0.39
N VAL A 107 7.68 3.94 0.26
CA VAL A 107 6.56 4.86 0.45
C VAL A 107 6.61 6.07 -0.50
N GLY A 108 7.60 6.11 -1.40
CA GLY A 108 7.82 7.24 -2.32
C GLY A 108 6.60 7.53 -3.20
N GLY A 109 5.89 6.48 -3.65
CA GLY A 109 4.62 6.61 -4.36
C GLY A 109 3.57 7.41 -3.58
N LEU A 110 3.47 7.24 -2.26
CA LEU A 110 2.50 7.93 -1.40
C LEU A 110 2.74 9.44 -1.39
N ALA A 111 4.00 9.88 -1.45
CA ALA A 111 4.38 11.30 -1.56
C ALA A 111 3.75 11.95 -2.80
N TRP A 112 3.95 11.32 -3.96
CA TRP A 112 3.44 11.81 -5.24
C TRP A 112 1.91 11.74 -5.32
N MET A 113 1.30 10.71 -4.72
CA MET A 113 -0.16 10.61 -4.62
C MET A 113 -0.74 11.81 -3.87
N SER A 114 -0.18 12.16 -2.71
CA SER A 114 -0.68 13.27 -1.90
C SER A 114 -0.49 14.63 -2.58
N LEU A 115 0.64 14.83 -3.27
CA LEU A 115 0.83 16.02 -4.11
C LEU A 115 -0.18 16.10 -5.25
N ALA A 116 -0.42 14.99 -5.95
CA ALA A 116 -1.35 14.94 -7.07
C ALA A 116 -2.80 15.21 -6.63
N GLU A 117 -3.22 14.66 -5.49
CA GLU A 117 -4.53 14.90 -4.88
C GLU A 117 -4.79 16.39 -4.63
N HIS A 118 -3.77 17.08 -4.12
CA HIS A 118 -3.90 18.47 -3.68
C HIS A 118 -3.34 19.47 -4.70
N ARG A 119 -3.01 19.00 -5.91
CA ARG A 119 -2.22 19.71 -6.94
C ARG A 119 -2.69 21.13 -7.20
N ASP A 120 -4.00 21.34 -7.27
CA ASP A 120 -4.58 22.64 -7.62
C ASP A 120 -4.48 23.66 -6.47
N THR A 121 -4.30 23.18 -5.24
CA THR A 121 -4.21 23.99 -4.01
C THR A 121 -2.78 24.18 -3.51
N LEU A 122 -1.78 23.54 -4.15
CA LEU A 122 -0.36 23.72 -3.82
C LEU A 122 0.09 25.16 -4.11
N THR A 123 1.17 25.60 -3.45
CA THR A 123 1.77 26.91 -3.73
C THR A 123 2.31 26.96 -5.18
N PRO A 124 2.55 28.16 -5.76
CA PRO A 124 3.17 28.29 -7.08
C PRO A 124 4.59 27.71 -7.18
N HIS A 125 5.25 27.46 -6.04
CA HIS A 125 6.58 26.86 -5.97
C HIS A 125 6.60 25.39 -6.42
N ALA A 126 5.49 24.67 -6.23
CA ALA A 126 5.39 23.29 -6.67
C ALA A 126 5.31 23.16 -8.19
N ASP A 127 6.13 22.27 -8.75
CA ASP A 127 6.07 21.89 -10.16
C ASP A 127 4.88 20.95 -10.40
N ARG A 128 3.74 21.56 -10.63
CA ARG A 128 2.48 20.85 -10.92
C ARG A 128 2.56 20.00 -12.19
N ALA A 129 3.41 20.33 -13.15
CA ALA A 129 3.55 19.54 -14.37
C ALA A 129 4.32 18.24 -14.07
N ARG A 130 5.43 18.34 -13.33
CA ARG A 130 6.18 17.18 -12.84
C ARG A 130 5.33 16.25 -11.99
N ILE A 131 4.57 16.79 -11.02
CA ILE A 131 3.68 15.99 -10.16
C ILE A 131 2.72 15.15 -11.00
N ALA A 132 2.09 15.75 -12.02
CA ALA A 132 1.21 15.02 -12.92
C ALA A 132 1.97 13.97 -13.74
N GLY A 133 3.13 14.34 -14.28
CA GLY A 133 3.97 13.45 -15.11
C GLY A 133 4.48 12.20 -14.38
N GLU A 134 4.84 12.32 -13.10
CA GLU A 134 5.28 11.18 -12.27
C GLU A 134 4.16 10.15 -12.11
N ILE A 135 2.94 10.61 -11.78
CA ILE A 135 1.77 9.73 -11.63
C ILE A 135 1.34 9.13 -12.97
N THR A 136 1.20 9.95 -14.02
CA THR A 136 0.72 9.46 -15.32
C THR A 136 1.74 8.56 -16.00
N GLY A 137 3.04 8.83 -15.84
CA GLY A 137 4.12 7.98 -16.34
C GLY A 137 4.11 6.59 -15.70
N LEU A 138 3.93 6.50 -14.37
CA LEU A 138 3.78 5.22 -13.69
C LEU A 138 2.49 4.49 -14.09
N ALA A 139 1.36 5.20 -14.10
CA ALA A 139 0.07 4.62 -14.49
C ALA A 139 0.10 4.07 -15.93
N GLN A 140 0.77 4.76 -16.85
CA GLN A 140 0.94 4.27 -18.22
C GLN A 140 1.73 2.96 -18.27
N ARG A 141 2.88 2.87 -17.58
CA ARG A 141 3.66 1.63 -17.52
C ARG A 141 2.84 0.45 -16.99
N LEU A 142 2.09 0.69 -15.91
CA LEU A 142 1.21 -0.34 -15.33
C LEU A 142 0.08 -0.76 -16.28
N ALA A 143 -0.48 0.19 -17.04
CA ALA A 143 -1.49 -0.11 -18.05
C ALA A 143 -0.91 -0.89 -19.24
N ASP A 144 0.33 -0.61 -19.63
CA ASP A 144 1.04 -1.36 -20.68
C ASP A 144 1.34 -2.79 -20.23
N GLU A 145 1.80 -3.00 -18.98
CA GLU A 145 1.97 -4.33 -18.38
C GLU A 145 0.66 -5.10 -18.32
N TRP A 146 -0.42 -4.44 -17.88
CA TRP A 146 -1.77 -5.00 -17.91
C TRP A 146 -2.20 -5.42 -19.31
N GLN A 147 -1.90 -4.60 -20.33
CA GLN A 147 -2.23 -4.91 -21.72
C GLN A 147 -1.43 -6.10 -22.24
N ALA A 148 -0.16 -6.24 -21.88
CA ALA A 148 0.69 -7.34 -22.32
C ALA A 148 0.37 -8.68 -21.63
N SER A 149 -0.27 -8.63 -20.47
CA SER A 149 -0.58 -9.82 -19.67
C SER A 149 -1.74 -10.64 -20.26
N PRO A 150 -1.57 -11.96 -20.50
CA PRO A 150 -2.66 -12.85 -20.93
C PRO A 150 -3.82 -12.92 -19.93
N TRP A 151 -3.53 -12.67 -18.66
CA TRP A 151 -4.52 -12.61 -17.58
C TRP A 151 -5.06 -11.20 -17.33
N ARG A 152 -4.62 -10.21 -18.12
CA ARG A 152 -4.96 -8.80 -17.93
C ARG A 152 -4.63 -8.38 -16.49
N LEU A 153 -3.40 -8.66 -16.07
CA LEU A 153 -2.89 -8.34 -14.75
C LEU A 153 -1.60 -7.54 -14.89
N ALA A 154 -1.49 -6.38 -14.23
CA ALA A 154 -0.29 -5.55 -14.22
C ALA A 154 0.79 -6.15 -13.29
N MET A 155 1.11 -7.43 -13.45
CA MET A 155 2.08 -8.17 -12.64
C MET A 155 2.90 -9.07 -13.55
N THR A 156 4.14 -9.28 -13.16
CA THR A 156 5.06 -10.26 -13.73
C THR A 156 5.37 -11.36 -12.72
N ASP A 157 6.11 -12.39 -13.15
CA ASP A 157 6.48 -13.50 -12.27
C ASP A 157 7.25 -13.06 -11.01
N THR A 158 8.03 -11.97 -11.10
CA THR A 158 8.81 -11.45 -9.97
C THR A 158 7.99 -10.66 -8.96
N ASP A 159 6.76 -10.26 -9.33
CA ASP A 159 5.88 -9.52 -8.43
C ASP A 159 5.10 -10.45 -7.47
N PHE A 160 5.11 -11.76 -7.73
CA PHE A 160 4.57 -12.75 -6.81
C PHE A 160 5.55 -12.98 -5.66
N VAL A 161 5.28 -12.27 -4.56
CA VAL A 161 6.06 -12.27 -3.31
C VAL A 161 5.13 -12.44 -2.11
N TRP A 162 5.67 -12.42 -0.89
CA TRP A 162 4.88 -12.39 0.33
C TRP A 162 4.01 -11.13 0.33
N GLY A 163 2.68 -11.31 0.33
CA GLY A 163 1.74 -10.20 0.19
C GLY A 163 1.52 -9.74 -1.26
N SER A 164 1.71 -10.63 -2.25
CA SER A 164 1.48 -10.33 -3.67
C SER A 164 0.10 -9.75 -3.98
N ASN A 165 -0.94 -10.10 -3.21
CA ASN A 165 -2.26 -9.49 -3.37
C ASN A 165 -2.27 -7.99 -3.00
N ALA A 166 -1.44 -7.57 -2.04
CA ALA A 166 -1.25 -6.15 -1.75
C ALA A 166 -0.48 -5.46 -2.88
N VAL A 167 0.49 -6.14 -3.51
CA VAL A 167 1.17 -5.61 -4.72
C VAL A 167 0.17 -5.37 -5.85
N VAL A 168 -0.72 -6.35 -6.11
CA VAL A 168 -1.81 -6.22 -7.11
C VAL A 168 -2.65 -4.96 -6.84
N LEU A 169 -3.06 -4.75 -5.59
CA LEU A 169 -3.93 -3.63 -5.20
C LEU A 169 -3.20 -2.29 -5.12
N ASN A 170 -1.93 -2.26 -4.71
CA ASN A 170 -1.13 -1.03 -4.72
C ASN A 170 -0.87 -0.53 -6.15
N ARG A 171 -0.71 -1.46 -7.10
CA ARG A 171 -0.67 -1.13 -8.54
C ARG A 171 -2.01 -0.57 -9.02
N ALA A 172 -3.12 -1.18 -8.62
CA ALA A 172 -4.47 -0.68 -8.90
C ALA A 172 -4.69 0.74 -8.32
N MET A 173 -4.19 0.98 -7.11
CA MET A 173 -4.23 2.30 -6.48
C MET A 173 -3.50 3.36 -7.33
N MET A 174 -2.32 3.07 -7.86
CA MET A 174 -1.61 4.00 -8.74
C MET A 174 -2.29 4.20 -10.11
N LEU A 175 -2.88 3.14 -10.68
CA LEU A 175 -3.72 3.25 -11.87
C LEU A 175 -4.93 4.17 -11.64
N MET A 176 -5.58 4.08 -10.47
CA MET A 176 -6.67 4.98 -10.10
C MET A 176 -6.22 6.44 -10.02
N GLN A 177 -5.00 6.72 -9.55
CA GLN A 177 -4.45 8.08 -9.55
C GLN A 177 -4.25 8.61 -10.97
N GLY A 178 -3.71 7.79 -11.87
CA GLY A 178 -3.61 8.12 -13.29
C GLY A 178 -4.99 8.42 -13.91
N TYR A 179 -6.00 7.59 -13.60
CA TYR A 179 -7.37 7.82 -14.05
C TYR A 179 -7.94 9.13 -13.52
N ARG A 180 -7.72 9.45 -12.24
CA ARG A 180 -8.24 10.68 -11.63
C ARG A 180 -7.67 11.94 -12.28
N LEU A 181 -6.39 11.94 -12.64
CA LEU A 181 -5.73 13.06 -13.31
C LEU A 181 -6.13 13.23 -14.78
N THR A 182 -6.31 12.12 -15.50
CA THR A 182 -6.41 12.16 -16.98
C THR A 182 -7.76 11.78 -17.53
N ARG A 183 -8.59 11.09 -16.75
CA ARG A 183 -9.83 10.43 -17.16
C ARG A 183 -9.68 9.41 -18.28
N GLN A 184 -8.45 8.95 -18.56
CA GLN A 184 -8.21 7.93 -19.57
C GLN A 184 -8.72 6.56 -19.09
N ARG A 185 -9.71 6.04 -19.82
CA ARG A 185 -10.42 4.81 -19.46
C ARG A 185 -9.51 3.57 -19.27
N PRO A 186 -8.43 3.36 -20.05
CA PRO A 186 -7.53 2.23 -19.85
C PRO A 186 -6.98 2.11 -18.43
N TYR A 187 -6.77 3.22 -17.71
CA TYR A 187 -6.31 3.19 -16.33
C TYR A 187 -7.37 2.66 -15.36
N LEU A 188 -8.63 3.05 -15.53
CA LEU A 188 -9.74 2.53 -14.74
C LEU A 188 -9.99 1.05 -15.03
N ASP A 189 -9.96 0.65 -16.30
CA ASP A 189 -10.18 -0.75 -16.70
C ASP A 189 -9.06 -1.65 -16.17
N ALA A 190 -7.80 -1.18 -16.22
CA ALA A 190 -6.67 -1.89 -15.62
C ALA A 190 -6.84 -2.02 -14.10
N ALA A 191 -7.24 -0.94 -13.39
CA ALA A 191 -7.48 -1.01 -11.94
C ALA A 191 -8.60 -1.98 -11.56
N GLN A 192 -9.72 -1.97 -12.32
CA GLN A 192 -10.80 -2.95 -12.16
C GLN A 192 -10.29 -4.38 -12.37
N SER A 193 -9.46 -4.58 -13.40
CA SER A 193 -8.88 -5.87 -13.74
C SER A 193 -8.07 -6.48 -12.58
N GLN A 194 -7.35 -5.65 -11.82
CA GLN A 194 -6.62 -6.05 -10.61
C GLN A 194 -7.58 -6.45 -9.48
N LEU A 195 -8.66 -5.69 -9.27
CA LEU A 195 -9.68 -6.04 -8.27
C LEU A 195 -10.42 -7.33 -8.65
N ASP A 196 -10.72 -7.54 -9.93
CA ASP A 196 -11.33 -8.79 -10.43
C ASP A 196 -10.43 -9.99 -10.14
N TYR A 197 -9.11 -9.85 -10.29
CA TYR A 197 -8.15 -10.89 -9.91
C TYR A 197 -8.25 -11.23 -8.43
N ILE A 198 -8.31 -10.22 -7.55
CA ILE A 198 -8.48 -10.42 -6.10
C ILE A 198 -9.78 -11.14 -5.77
N LEU A 199 -10.86 -10.85 -6.51
CA LEU A 199 -12.20 -11.39 -6.27
C LEU A 199 -12.49 -12.71 -7.01
N GLY A 200 -11.50 -13.31 -7.66
CA GLY A 200 -11.60 -14.68 -8.17
C GLY A 200 -11.35 -14.88 -9.67
N ARG A 201 -11.14 -13.81 -10.44
CA ARG A 201 -10.70 -13.91 -11.85
C ARG A 201 -9.20 -14.14 -11.93
N ASN A 202 -8.77 -15.27 -11.39
CA ASN A 202 -7.38 -15.70 -11.32
C ASN A 202 -7.27 -17.21 -11.62
N PRO A 203 -6.05 -17.74 -11.88
CA PRO A 203 -5.86 -19.15 -12.21
C PRO A 203 -6.33 -20.15 -11.15
N LEU A 204 -6.52 -19.72 -9.90
CA LEU A 204 -7.02 -20.57 -8.81
C LEU A 204 -8.55 -20.59 -8.74
N GLY A 205 -9.23 -19.65 -9.42
CA GLY A 205 -10.69 -19.48 -9.34
C GLY A 205 -11.16 -19.23 -7.91
N LEU A 206 -10.38 -18.46 -7.14
CA LEU A 206 -10.51 -18.24 -5.71
C LEU A 206 -10.53 -16.74 -5.41
N SER A 207 -11.58 -16.23 -4.76
CA SER A 207 -11.49 -14.90 -4.13
C SER A 207 -10.49 -14.98 -2.98
N PHE A 208 -9.57 -14.03 -2.89
CA PHE A 208 -8.62 -13.96 -1.79
C PHE A 208 -9.16 -13.23 -0.57
N VAL A 209 -10.44 -12.82 -0.58
CA VAL A 209 -11.08 -12.12 0.54
C VAL A 209 -12.01 -13.09 1.27
N THR A 210 -11.77 -13.28 2.57
CA THR A 210 -12.58 -14.20 3.40
C THR A 210 -14.07 -13.82 3.36
N GLY A 211 -14.93 -14.81 3.16
CA GLY A 211 -16.39 -14.62 3.12
C GLY A 211 -16.93 -13.87 1.90
N VAL A 212 -16.10 -13.61 0.89
CA VAL A 212 -16.51 -12.93 -0.36
C VAL A 212 -16.28 -13.85 -1.55
N GLY A 213 -17.30 -14.02 -2.39
CA GLY A 213 -17.26 -14.87 -3.59
C GLY A 213 -17.67 -16.32 -3.32
N LEU A 214 -17.78 -17.12 -4.40
CA LEU A 214 -18.22 -18.51 -4.31
C LEU A 214 -17.18 -19.42 -3.64
N ARG A 215 -15.90 -19.09 -3.79
CA ARG A 215 -14.76 -19.75 -3.16
C ARG A 215 -13.89 -18.67 -2.55
N SER A 216 -13.62 -18.78 -1.25
CA SER A 216 -12.77 -17.86 -0.48
C SER A 216 -11.93 -18.65 0.52
N PRO A 217 -10.89 -18.06 1.15
CA PRO A 217 -10.05 -18.78 2.10
C PRO A 217 -10.89 -19.20 3.32
N MET A 218 -10.75 -20.46 3.73
CA MET A 218 -11.43 -21.02 4.90
C MET A 218 -10.45 -21.33 6.04
N HIS A 219 -9.16 -21.44 5.75
CA HIS A 219 -8.12 -21.75 6.71
C HIS A 219 -7.04 -20.67 6.74
N ILE A 220 -7.50 -19.42 6.82
CA ILE A 220 -6.65 -18.22 6.85
C ILE A 220 -5.71 -18.24 8.07
N HIS A 221 -4.44 -17.86 7.90
CA HIS A 221 -3.49 -17.69 9.01
C HIS A 221 -3.84 -16.42 9.79
N HIS A 222 -4.83 -16.53 10.69
CA HIS A 222 -5.33 -15.45 11.53
C HIS A 222 -5.75 -16.02 12.89
N ARG A 223 -4.99 -15.70 13.94
CA ARG A 223 -5.14 -16.30 15.28
C ARG A 223 -6.59 -16.26 15.82
N PRO A 224 -7.33 -15.13 15.74
CA PRO A 224 -8.73 -15.11 16.16
C PRO A 224 -9.61 -16.10 15.39
N SER A 225 -9.50 -16.15 14.05
CA SER A 225 -10.30 -17.08 13.22
C SER A 225 -9.95 -18.54 13.49
N GLU A 226 -8.71 -18.84 13.89
CA GLU A 226 -8.29 -20.21 14.22
C GLU A 226 -8.75 -20.63 15.63
N ALA A 227 -8.83 -19.68 16.56
CA ALA A 227 -9.07 -19.96 17.97
C ALA A 227 -10.53 -19.85 18.42
N ASP A 228 -11.40 -19.21 17.65
CA ASP A 228 -12.78 -18.89 18.06
C ASP A 228 -13.76 -20.08 17.99
N GLY A 229 -13.36 -21.18 17.36
CA GLY A 229 -14.18 -22.39 17.19
C GLY A 229 -15.29 -22.25 16.15
N ILE A 230 -15.22 -21.24 15.28
CA ILE A 230 -16.16 -21.00 14.18
C ILE A 230 -15.54 -21.54 12.88
N ASP A 231 -16.28 -22.39 12.16
CA ASP A 231 -15.79 -22.98 10.90
C ASP A 231 -15.41 -21.92 9.84
N ALA A 232 -16.18 -20.83 9.78
CA ALA A 232 -15.93 -19.73 8.86
C ALA A 232 -14.99 -18.69 9.50
N PRO A 233 -13.91 -18.27 8.81
CA PRO A 233 -13.05 -17.24 9.33
C PRO A 233 -13.76 -15.88 9.38
N VAL A 234 -13.23 -14.96 10.19
CA VAL A 234 -13.67 -13.55 10.18
C VAL A 234 -13.70 -13.03 8.74
N PRO A 235 -14.84 -12.47 8.26
CA PRO A 235 -14.99 -12.05 6.87
C PRO A 235 -14.27 -10.73 6.57
N GLY A 236 -13.96 -10.50 5.29
CA GLY A 236 -13.38 -9.26 4.79
C GLY A 236 -11.85 -9.16 4.88
N TRP A 237 -11.16 -10.21 5.33
CA TRP A 237 -9.70 -10.25 5.35
C TRP A 237 -9.13 -10.62 4.00
N LEU A 238 -8.15 -9.86 3.54
CA LEU A 238 -7.38 -10.17 2.35
C LEU A 238 -6.22 -11.11 2.71
N ALA A 239 -6.19 -12.29 2.09
CA ALA A 239 -5.06 -13.20 2.16
C ALA A 239 -3.83 -12.61 1.46
N GLY A 240 -2.62 -12.92 1.94
CA GLY A 240 -1.37 -12.46 1.35
C GLY A 240 -1.22 -12.78 -0.14
N GLY A 241 -1.72 -13.94 -0.57
CA GLY A 241 -1.77 -14.36 -1.97
C GLY A 241 -0.62 -15.26 -2.38
N PRO A 242 -0.53 -15.62 -3.68
CA PRO A 242 0.47 -16.55 -4.17
C PRO A 242 1.90 -16.06 -3.90
N GLN A 243 2.73 -16.95 -3.36
CA GLN A 243 4.13 -16.70 -3.03
C GLN A 243 4.98 -17.93 -3.43
N PRO A 244 5.62 -17.94 -4.62
CA PRO A 244 6.46 -19.04 -5.09
C PRO A 244 7.68 -19.34 -4.20
N GLY A 245 8.07 -18.40 -3.33
CA GLY A 245 9.11 -18.61 -2.33
C GLY A 245 8.75 -19.63 -1.24
N GLN A 246 7.46 -19.86 -0.97
CA GLN A 246 6.94 -20.85 0.00
C GLN A 246 7.72 -20.82 1.34
N GLN A 247 7.88 -19.62 1.91
CA GLN A 247 8.81 -19.35 3.02
C GLN A 247 8.40 -20.00 4.35
N ASP A 248 7.23 -20.62 4.39
CA ASP A 248 6.68 -21.40 5.50
C ASP A 248 6.80 -22.92 5.29
N ALA A 249 7.31 -23.40 4.15
CA ALA A 249 7.26 -24.83 3.80
C ALA A 249 8.07 -25.74 4.75
N LYS A 250 9.03 -25.18 5.50
CA LYS A 250 9.77 -25.91 6.54
C LYS A 250 8.95 -26.10 7.83
N ASP A 251 7.98 -25.21 8.06
CA ASP A 251 7.17 -25.15 9.28
C ASP A 251 5.76 -25.73 9.02
N CYS A 252 5.26 -25.63 7.79
CA CYS A 252 3.97 -26.11 7.36
C CYS A 252 4.08 -27.51 6.73
N LYS A 253 3.41 -28.50 7.33
CA LYS A 253 3.47 -29.91 6.89
C LYS A 253 2.65 -30.20 5.62
N VAL A 254 1.83 -29.25 5.19
CA VAL A 254 0.99 -29.39 4.00
C VAL A 254 1.73 -28.82 2.80
N ALA A 255 1.86 -29.62 1.75
CA ALA A 255 2.57 -29.21 0.54
C ALA A 255 1.75 -28.17 -0.25
N TYR A 256 2.44 -27.17 -0.80
CA TYR A 256 1.84 -26.28 -1.79
C TYR A 256 1.44 -27.06 -3.06
N PRO A 257 0.30 -26.72 -3.67
CA PRO A 257 -0.19 -27.40 -4.86
C PRO A 257 0.64 -27.10 -6.12
N SER A 258 1.40 -26.00 -6.14
CA SER A 258 2.23 -25.59 -7.28
C SER A 258 3.38 -24.69 -6.82
N ARG A 259 4.44 -24.63 -7.63
CA ARG A 259 5.54 -23.65 -7.49
C ARG A 259 5.45 -22.52 -8.52
N LEU A 260 4.48 -22.58 -9.45
CA LEU A 260 4.29 -21.53 -10.45
C LEU A 260 3.80 -20.24 -9.75
N PRO A 261 4.28 -19.05 -10.14
CA PRO A 261 4.07 -17.81 -9.39
C PRO A 261 2.61 -17.55 -8.99
N ALA A 262 1.69 -17.50 -9.97
CA ALA A 262 0.27 -17.23 -9.72
C ALA A 262 -0.53 -18.40 -9.12
N LEU A 263 0.08 -19.59 -8.99
CA LEU A 263 -0.56 -20.81 -8.48
C LEU A 263 0.01 -21.26 -7.13
N SER A 264 1.08 -20.63 -6.63
CA SER A 264 1.76 -20.99 -5.38
C SER A 264 1.05 -20.43 -4.16
N TYR A 265 -0.16 -20.92 -3.91
CA TYR A 265 -1.01 -20.52 -2.80
C TYR A 265 -1.56 -21.76 -2.07
N LEU A 266 -1.60 -21.70 -0.73
CA LEU A 266 -2.07 -22.78 0.12
C LEU A 266 -3.08 -22.26 1.14
N ASP A 267 -4.36 -22.65 1.00
CA ASP A 267 -5.39 -22.35 2.00
C ASP A 267 -5.25 -23.27 3.21
N ASN A 268 -4.29 -22.95 4.08
CA ASN A 268 -4.06 -23.67 5.33
C ASN A 268 -3.54 -22.71 6.41
N THR A 269 -3.92 -22.95 7.68
CA THR A 269 -3.53 -22.06 8.78
C THR A 269 -2.03 -22.06 9.02
N CYS A 270 -1.28 -23.11 8.65
CA CYS A 270 0.19 -23.07 8.75
C CYS A 270 0.88 -22.26 7.65
N SER A 271 0.17 -21.85 6.60
CA SER A 271 0.77 -21.11 5.48
C SER A 271 0.79 -19.60 5.71
N TYR A 272 1.66 -19.13 6.59
CA TYR A 272 1.80 -17.68 6.83
C TYR A 272 2.35 -16.92 5.60
N ALA A 273 3.12 -17.57 4.72
CA ALA A 273 3.76 -16.91 3.58
C ALA A 273 2.78 -16.61 2.42
N SER A 274 1.66 -17.34 2.34
CA SER A 274 0.65 -17.14 1.29
C SER A 274 -0.77 -16.83 1.80
N ASN A 275 -1.08 -17.18 3.05
CA ASN A 275 -2.44 -17.17 3.58
C ASN A 275 -2.61 -16.39 4.90
N GLU A 276 -1.61 -15.59 5.30
CA GLU A 276 -1.75 -14.63 6.41
C GLU A 276 -2.69 -13.48 6.04
N VAL A 277 -2.99 -12.61 7.01
CA VAL A 277 -3.72 -11.35 6.85
C VAL A 277 -2.88 -10.20 7.40
N ALA A 278 -3.01 -9.00 6.81
CA ALA A 278 -2.32 -7.82 7.33
C ALA A 278 -3.10 -6.53 7.04
N ILE A 279 -2.95 -5.55 7.94
CA ILE A 279 -3.62 -4.25 7.81
C ILE A 279 -3.19 -3.48 6.56
N ASN A 280 -1.92 -3.59 6.15
CA ASN A 280 -1.38 -2.97 4.95
C ASN A 280 -1.77 -3.71 3.65
N TRP A 281 -2.41 -4.88 3.75
CA TRP A 281 -3.01 -5.58 2.62
C TRP A 281 -4.50 -5.21 2.49
N ASN A 282 -5.21 -5.12 3.61
CA ASN A 282 -6.59 -4.67 3.63
C ASN A 282 -6.76 -3.18 3.29
N ALA A 283 -5.82 -2.31 3.66
CA ALA A 283 -5.87 -0.89 3.35
C ALA A 283 -6.06 -0.59 1.85
N PRO A 284 -5.22 -1.12 0.93
CA PRO A 284 -5.44 -0.90 -0.50
C PRO A 284 -6.67 -1.62 -1.06
N LEU A 285 -7.13 -2.73 -0.45
CA LEU A 285 -8.43 -3.34 -0.83
C LEU A 285 -9.59 -2.36 -0.59
N VAL A 286 -9.62 -1.75 0.60
CA VAL A 286 -10.64 -0.74 0.95
C VAL A 286 -10.54 0.46 0.01
N TYR A 287 -9.34 0.99 -0.22
CA TYR A 287 -9.15 2.13 -1.12
C TYR A 287 -9.64 1.83 -2.55
N VAL A 288 -9.16 0.74 -3.16
CA VAL A 288 -9.42 0.41 -4.57
C VAL A 288 -10.90 0.09 -4.78
N SER A 289 -11.50 -0.70 -3.90
CA SER A 289 -12.92 -1.05 -3.99
C SER A 289 -13.82 0.19 -3.92
N ALA A 290 -13.56 1.11 -2.99
CA ALA A 290 -14.29 2.37 -2.88
C ALA A 290 -14.03 3.30 -4.07
N ALA A 291 -12.77 3.44 -4.52
CA ALA A 291 -12.39 4.33 -5.62
C ALA A 291 -13.03 3.90 -6.95
N ILE A 292 -13.04 2.59 -7.23
CA ILE A 292 -13.72 2.02 -8.40
C ILE A 292 -15.23 2.27 -8.30
N GLN A 293 -15.85 1.91 -7.17
CA GLN A 293 -17.28 2.10 -6.97
C GLN A 293 -17.71 3.57 -7.18
N ALA A 294 -16.92 4.52 -6.68
CA ALA A 294 -17.19 5.95 -6.86
C ALA A 294 -16.97 6.43 -8.31
N SER A 295 -16.16 5.73 -9.11
CA SER A 295 -15.79 6.10 -10.47
C SER A 295 -16.69 5.47 -11.55
N THR A 296 -17.50 4.48 -11.19
CA THR A 296 -18.40 3.75 -12.10
C THR A 296 -19.89 3.99 -11.82
N ARG A 297 -20.21 4.96 -10.97
CA ARG A 297 -21.59 5.41 -10.69
C ARG A 297 -22.04 6.49 -11.66
#